data_AF-A0A7S3AQK0-F1
#
_entry.id   AF-A0A7S3AQK0-F1
#
_cell.length_a   1.000
_cell.length_b   1.000
_cell.length_c   1.000
_cell.angle_alpha   90.00
_cell.angle_beta   90.00
_cell.angle_gamma   90.00
#
_symmetry.space_group_name_H-M   'P 1'
#
loop_
_entity.id
_entity.type
_entity.pdbx_description
1 polymer ?
#
loop_
_entity_poly.entity_id
_entity_poly.type
_entity_poly.pdbx_seq_one_letter_code
_entity_poly.pdbx_strand_id
1 'polypeptide(L)'
;MERGTWVLLQNCHLSASWMPRLEAIVEQYDPETMHRDYRLWLTAMPSPAFPVSILQNSVKMTNEPPRGVKANLAASFQDFTDAYFEKQPKEREFKKLLYGTCFFHALLQDRRKFGPLGFNIRYEFTTGDLKCCILQLENFLARYEEVPYEVLVNLIGHINYGGGITD
;
A
#
# COMPACT_ATOMS: atom_id res chain seq x y z
N MET A 1 -17.58 6.42 -23.82
CA MET A 1 -18.33 7.69 -23.80
C MET A 1 -19.80 7.45 -24.11
N GLU A 2 -20.14 6.78 -25.21
CA GLU A 2 -21.54 6.52 -25.60
C GLU A 2 -22.24 5.38 -24.81
N ARG A 3 -21.49 4.40 -24.31
CA ARG A 3 -22.03 3.19 -23.65
C ARG A 3 -22.10 3.27 -22.12
N GLY A 4 -21.83 4.43 -21.52
CA GLY A 4 -21.87 4.59 -20.05
C GLY A 4 -20.80 3.81 -19.27
N THR A 5 -19.74 3.36 -19.92
CA THR A 5 -18.70 2.54 -19.29
C THR A 5 -17.75 3.36 -18.40
N TRP A 6 -17.10 2.66 -17.48
CA TRP A 6 -16.09 3.25 -16.61
C TRP A 6 -14.70 2.95 -17.16
N VAL A 7 -13.87 3.98 -17.26
CA VAL A 7 -12.48 3.88 -17.71
C VAL A 7 -11.59 4.31 -16.56
N LEU A 8 -10.66 3.44 -16.16
CA LEU A 8 -9.64 3.72 -15.15
C LEU A 8 -8.27 3.74 -15.83
N LEU A 9 -7.62 4.89 -15.85
CA LEU A 9 -6.23 5.04 -16.28
C LEU A 9 -5.35 5.13 -15.04
N GLN A 10 -4.45 4.16 -14.89
CA GLN A 10 -3.56 4.08 -13.72
C GLN A 10 -2.18 4.66 -14.03
N ASN A 11 -1.55 5.24 -13.02
CA ASN A 11 -0.17 5.72 -13.06
C ASN A 11 0.10 6.76 -14.17
N CYS A 12 -0.83 7.68 -14.42
CA CYS A 12 -0.74 8.64 -15.52
C CYS A 12 0.53 9.51 -15.50
N HIS A 13 1.11 9.76 -14.32
CA HIS A 13 2.39 10.44 -14.14
C HIS A 13 3.58 9.79 -14.87
N LEU A 14 3.49 8.49 -15.19
CA LEU A 14 4.51 7.77 -15.97
C LEU A 14 4.37 7.98 -17.49
N SER A 15 3.23 8.51 -17.96
CA SER A 15 2.93 8.71 -19.38
C SER A 15 2.89 10.19 -19.75
N ALA A 16 3.90 10.95 -19.32
CA ALA A 16 3.97 12.40 -19.50
C ALA A 16 3.79 12.84 -20.97
N SER A 17 4.34 12.10 -21.93
CA SER A 17 4.22 12.42 -23.37
C SER A 17 2.81 12.25 -23.93
N TRP A 18 1.96 11.46 -23.28
CA TRP A 18 0.58 11.21 -23.72
C TRP A 18 -0.44 12.15 -23.05
N MET A 19 -0.07 12.80 -21.95
CA MET A 19 -0.94 13.71 -21.20
C MET A 19 -1.58 14.82 -22.04
N PRO A 20 -0.87 15.50 -22.97
CA PRO A 20 -1.51 16.51 -23.84
C PRO A 20 -2.59 15.93 -24.76
N ARG A 21 -2.43 14.67 -25.17
CA ARG A 21 -3.45 13.98 -25.98
C ARG A 21 -4.67 13.63 -25.14
N LEU A 22 -4.47 13.20 -23.90
CA LEU A 22 -5.58 12.97 -22.97
C LEU A 22 -6.36 14.28 -22.71
N GLU A 23 -5.66 15.39 -22.49
CA GLU A 23 -6.25 16.72 -22.34
C GLU A 23 -7.15 17.07 -23.53
N ALA A 24 -6.63 16.98 -24.76
CA ALA A 24 -7.41 17.23 -25.97
C ALA A 24 -8.64 16.31 -26.13
N ILE A 25 -8.58 15.07 -25.63
CA ILE A 25 -9.73 14.15 -25.63
C ILE A 25 -10.78 14.62 -24.63
N VAL A 26 -10.37 15.02 -23.42
CA VAL A 26 -11.28 15.48 -22.35
C VAL A 26 -11.89 16.83 -22.69
N GLU A 27 -11.18 17.72 -23.38
CA GLU A 27 -11.73 19.00 -23.84
C GLU A 27 -12.88 18.85 -24.85
N GLN A 28 -12.93 17.72 -25.57
CA GLN A 28 -14.02 17.40 -26.51
C GLN A 28 -15.26 16.83 -25.82
N TYR A 29 -15.24 16.68 -24.49
CA TYR A 29 -16.37 16.13 -23.75
C TYR A 29 -17.52 17.14 -23.72
N ASP A 30 -18.66 16.73 -24.28
CA ASP A 30 -19.91 17.48 -24.23
C ASP A 30 -20.90 16.76 -23.31
N PRO A 31 -21.28 17.37 -22.16
CA PRO A 31 -22.24 16.81 -21.22
C PRO A 31 -23.61 16.44 -21.83
N GLU A 32 -24.02 17.10 -22.92
CA GLU A 32 -25.32 16.86 -23.56
C GLU A 32 -25.32 15.58 -24.42
N THR A 33 -24.16 15.21 -24.98
CA THR A 33 -24.02 14.02 -25.84
C THR A 33 -23.40 12.83 -25.11
N MET A 34 -22.74 13.06 -23.97
CA MET A 34 -22.15 11.99 -23.17
C MET A 34 -23.19 11.18 -22.40
N HIS A 35 -22.95 9.86 -22.34
CA HIS A 35 -23.78 8.97 -21.53
C HIS A 35 -23.65 9.32 -20.04
N ARG A 36 -24.78 9.50 -19.35
CA ARG A 36 -24.84 9.94 -17.94
C ARG A 36 -24.03 9.08 -16.97
N ASP A 37 -23.91 7.79 -17.23
CA ASP A 37 -23.16 6.85 -16.38
C ASP A 37 -21.66 6.72 -16.71
N TYR A 38 -21.18 7.38 -17.78
CA TYR A 38 -19.77 7.33 -18.12
C TYR A 38 -18.91 7.96 -17.03
N ARG A 39 -17.80 7.31 -16.66
CA ARG A 39 -16.83 7.84 -15.71
C ARG A 39 -15.42 7.64 -16.24
N LEU A 40 -14.60 8.68 -16.17
CA LEU A 40 -13.16 8.61 -16.37
C LEU A 40 -12.46 8.80 -15.03
N TRP A 41 -11.72 7.78 -14.59
CA TRP A 41 -10.91 7.80 -13.38
C TRP A 41 -9.44 7.81 -13.76
N LEU A 42 -8.67 8.70 -13.12
CA LEU A 42 -7.23 8.85 -13.32
C LEU A 42 -6.53 8.64 -11.98
N THR A 43 -5.47 7.83 -11.95
CA THR A 43 -4.57 7.76 -10.78
C THR A 43 -3.19 8.28 -11.15
N ALA A 44 -2.63 9.16 -10.31
CA ALA A 44 -1.30 9.72 -10.53
C ALA A 44 -0.66 10.18 -9.21
N MET A 45 0.67 10.08 -9.15
CA MET A 45 1.47 10.88 -8.23
C MET A 45 1.46 12.35 -8.70
N PRO A 46 1.63 13.33 -7.80
CA PRO A 46 1.82 14.72 -8.19
C PRO A 46 2.93 14.86 -9.22
N SER A 47 2.63 15.48 -10.36
CA SER A 47 3.58 15.64 -11.47
C SER A 47 3.35 16.97 -12.17
N PRO A 48 4.41 17.73 -12.51
CA PRO A 48 4.27 18.98 -13.27
C PRO A 48 3.82 18.74 -14.72
N ALA A 49 3.93 17.52 -15.23
CA ALA A 49 3.48 17.14 -16.57
C ALA A 49 1.98 16.80 -16.62
N PHE A 50 1.28 16.76 -15.49
CA PHE A 50 -0.15 16.45 -15.46
C PHE A 50 -0.96 17.66 -15.95
N PRO A 51 -1.93 17.50 -16.87
CA PRO A 51 -2.62 18.63 -17.48
C PRO A 51 -3.42 19.45 -16.48
N VAL A 52 -3.20 20.77 -16.48
CA VAL A 52 -3.84 21.71 -15.56
C VAL A 52 -5.35 21.78 -15.80
N SER A 53 -5.79 21.72 -17.06
CA SER A 53 -7.22 21.77 -17.41
C SER A 53 -7.98 20.57 -16.83
N ILE A 54 -7.42 19.35 -16.95
CA ILE A 54 -7.99 18.13 -16.37
C ILE A 54 -8.06 18.28 -14.85
N LEU A 55 -7.00 18.81 -14.22
CA LEU A 55 -7.05 19.07 -12.78
C LEU A 55 -8.17 20.05 -12.45
N GLN A 56 -8.24 21.22 -13.08
CA GLN A 56 -9.25 22.22 -12.77
C GLN A 56 -10.69 21.69 -12.92
N ASN A 57 -10.94 20.86 -13.92
CA ASN A 57 -12.27 20.34 -14.26
C ASN A 57 -12.60 18.96 -13.66
N SER A 58 -11.76 18.40 -12.78
CA SER A 58 -11.97 17.09 -12.15
C SER A 58 -12.20 17.17 -10.64
N VAL A 59 -12.90 16.15 -10.13
CA VAL A 59 -12.95 15.87 -8.69
C VAL A 59 -11.62 15.22 -8.28
N LYS A 60 -10.95 15.81 -7.29
CA LYS A 60 -9.66 15.32 -6.78
C LYS A 60 -9.87 14.62 -5.45
N MET A 61 -9.26 13.46 -5.31
CA MET A 61 -9.21 12.72 -4.05
C MET A 61 -7.75 12.36 -3.76
N THR A 62 -7.31 12.66 -2.56
CA THR A 62 -5.99 12.26 -2.06
C THR A 62 -6.14 11.00 -1.21
N ASN A 63 -5.53 9.91 -1.66
CA ASN A 63 -5.43 8.71 -0.83
C ASN A 63 -4.19 8.84 0.06
N GLU A 64 -4.39 9.17 1.33
CA GLU A 64 -3.33 9.24 2.32
C GLU A 64 -3.28 7.96 3.16
N PRO A 65 -2.09 7.47 3.54
CA PRO A 65 -1.98 6.33 4.44
C PRO A 65 -2.57 6.65 5.83
N PRO A 66 -3.01 5.64 6.59
CA PRO A 66 -3.55 5.83 7.93
C PRO A 66 -2.59 6.63 8.84
N ARG A 67 -3.18 7.46 9.70
CA ARG A 67 -2.43 8.31 10.63
C ARG A 67 -2.31 7.65 12.00
N GLY A 68 -1.08 7.37 12.40
CA GLY A 68 -0.72 6.83 13.69
C GLY A 68 -0.61 5.30 13.72
N VAL A 69 0.21 4.81 14.64
CA VAL A 69 0.51 3.38 14.84
C VAL A 69 -0.75 2.54 15.00
N LYS A 70 -1.75 3.02 15.78
CA LYS A 70 -3.01 2.30 16.01
C LYS A 70 -3.80 2.08 14.72
N ALA A 71 -3.87 3.09 13.85
CA ALA A 71 -4.61 2.99 12.60
C ALA A 71 -3.89 2.08 11.60
N ASN A 72 -2.55 2.17 11.52
CA ASN A 72 -1.74 1.25 10.71
C ASN A 72 -1.92 -0.20 11.17
N LEU A 73 -1.87 -0.44 12.49
CA LEU A 73 -2.06 -1.77 13.06
C LEU A 73 -3.46 -2.31 12.75
N ALA A 74 -4.51 -1.51 12.93
CA ALA A 74 -5.87 -1.91 12.59
C ALA A 74 -6.00 -2.28 11.10
N ALA A 75 -5.38 -1.51 10.21
CA ALA A 75 -5.36 -1.81 8.78
C ALA A 75 -4.60 -3.11 8.47
N SER A 76 -3.48 -3.38 9.14
CA SER A 76 -2.75 -4.66 9.00
C SER A 76 -3.57 -5.87 9.42
N PHE A 77 -4.53 -5.70 10.33
CA PHE A 77 -5.36 -6.78 10.85
C PHE A 77 -6.68 -6.98 10.10
N GLN A 78 -7.03 -6.11 9.16
CA GLN A 78 -8.33 -6.11 8.49
C GLN A 78 -8.62 -7.41 7.74
N ASP A 79 -7.58 -8.11 7.26
CA ASP A 79 -7.71 -9.33 6.47
C ASP A 79 -7.73 -10.62 7.33
N PHE A 80 -7.52 -10.55 8.65
CA PHE A 80 -7.51 -11.73 9.51
C PHE A 80 -8.88 -12.03 10.11
N THR A 81 -9.33 -13.28 9.94
CA THR A 81 -10.58 -13.79 10.51
C THR A 81 -10.31 -14.81 11.62
N ASP A 82 -11.30 -15.08 12.46
CA ASP A 82 -11.18 -16.14 13.47
C ASP A 82 -10.84 -17.50 12.84
N ALA A 83 -11.49 -17.82 11.72
CA ALA A 83 -11.22 -19.03 10.94
C ALA A 83 -9.81 -19.06 10.32
N TYR A 84 -9.19 -17.91 10.09
CA TYR A 84 -7.77 -17.86 9.71
C TYR A 84 -6.90 -18.26 10.89
N PHE A 85 -7.15 -17.75 12.10
CA PHE A 85 -6.37 -18.05 13.29
C PHE A 85 -6.47 -19.50 13.74
N GLU A 86 -7.66 -20.10 13.66
CA GLU A 86 -7.90 -21.50 14.03
C GLU A 86 -7.07 -22.50 13.20
N LYS A 87 -6.64 -22.10 12.00
CA LYS A 87 -5.85 -22.94 11.09
C LYS A 87 -4.35 -22.83 11.34
N GLN A 88 -3.90 -21.93 12.22
CA GLN A 88 -2.48 -21.61 12.38
C GLN A 88 -1.78 -22.59 13.33
N PRO A 89 -0.54 -23.01 13.02
CA PRO A 89 0.26 -23.82 13.91
C PRO A 89 0.60 -23.01 15.18
N LYS A 90 0.56 -23.66 16.35
CA LYS A 90 0.88 -23.01 17.64
C LYS A 90 0.13 -21.70 17.80
N GLU A 91 -1.21 -21.76 17.70
CA GLU A 91 -2.11 -20.60 17.60
C GLU A 91 -1.76 -19.46 18.57
N ARG A 92 -1.45 -19.78 19.84
CA ARG A 92 -1.12 -18.78 20.86
C ARG A 92 0.18 -18.04 20.53
N GLU A 93 1.21 -18.77 20.13
CA GLU A 93 2.51 -18.24 19.73
C GLU A 93 2.38 -17.46 18.41
N PHE A 94 1.63 -17.98 17.44
CA PHE A 94 1.35 -17.31 16.18
C PHE A 94 0.68 -15.95 16.40
N LYS A 95 -0.40 -15.88 17.18
CA LYS A 95 -1.11 -14.62 17.47
C LYS A 95 -0.19 -13.57 18.11
N LYS A 96 0.66 -13.98 19.05
CA LYS A 96 1.63 -13.08 19.70
C LYS A 96 2.68 -12.55 18.71
N LEU A 97 3.25 -13.44 17.90
CA LEU A 97 4.27 -13.08 16.92
C LEU A 97 3.69 -12.24 15.79
N LEU A 98 2.50 -12.58 15.29
CA LEU A 98 1.77 -11.78 14.30
C LEU A 98 1.56 -10.36 14.81
N TYR A 99 1.08 -10.19 16.05
CA TYR A 99 0.92 -8.87 16.64
C TYR A 99 2.25 -8.11 16.68
N GLY A 100 3.33 -8.75 17.15
CA GLY A 100 4.66 -8.15 17.17
C GLY A 100 5.13 -7.68 15.79
N THR A 101 4.95 -8.52 14.77
CA THR A 101 5.32 -8.22 13.37
C THR A 101 4.49 -7.08 12.79
N CYS A 102 3.16 -7.11 12.95
CA CYS A 102 2.28 -6.04 12.48
C CYS A 102 2.55 -4.72 13.23
N PHE A 103 2.83 -4.77 14.53
CA PHE A 103 3.19 -3.60 15.32
C PHE A 103 4.54 -3.01 14.88
N PHE A 104 5.54 -3.86 14.64
CA PHE A 104 6.82 -3.45 14.08
C PHE A 104 6.66 -2.77 12.72
N HIS A 105 5.88 -3.38 11.80
CA HIS A 105 5.56 -2.78 10.51
C HIS A 105 4.88 -1.41 10.65
N ALA A 106 3.86 -1.31 11.52
CA ALA A 106 3.16 -0.06 11.79
C ALA A 106 4.08 1.03 12.35
N LEU A 107 5.03 0.66 13.22
CA LEU A 107 6.06 1.55 13.75
C LEU A 107 6.99 2.06 12.66
N LEU A 108 7.47 1.20 11.76
CA LEU A 108 8.34 1.59 10.65
C LEU A 108 7.63 2.57 9.71
N GLN A 109 6.36 2.31 9.38
CA GLN A 109 5.54 3.19 8.56
C GLN A 109 5.34 4.57 9.20
N ASP A 110 5.11 4.62 10.52
CA ASP A 110 4.92 5.88 11.24
C ASP A 110 6.24 6.63 11.41
N ARG A 111 7.34 5.93 11.71
CA ARG A 111 8.70 6.48 11.84
C ARG A 111 9.15 7.21 10.57
N ARG A 112 8.79 6.71 9.38
CA ARG A 112 9.09 7.36 8.10
C ARG A 112 8.54 8.79 7.99
N LYS A 113 7.48 9.12 8.73
CA LYS A 113 6.86 10.46 8.71
C LYS A 113 7.76 11.53 9.32
N PHE A 114 8.75 11.15 10.13
CA PHE A 114 9.69 12.08 10.75
C PHE A 114 10.85 12.47 9.82
N GLY A 115 10.82 12.05 8.54
CA GLY A 115 11.84 12.39 7.57
C GLY A 115 13.23 11.94 8.04
N PRO A 116 14.26 12.79 7.93
CA PRO A 116 15.63 12.47 8.36
C PRO A 116 15.78 12.05 9.82
N LEU A 117 14.88 12.46 10.72
CA LEU A 117 14.90 12.02 12.13
C LEU A 117 14.43 10.57 12.31
N GLY A 118 13.63 10.07 11.36
CA GLY A 118 13.20 8.68 11.31
C GLY A 118 14.24 7.81 10.62
N PHE A 119 14.57 8.15 9.38
CA PHE A 119 15.54 7.49 8.50
C PHE A 119 16.24 8.55 7.66
N ASN A 120 17.57 8.45 7.47
CA ASN A 120 18.28 9.42 6.64
C ASN A 120 17.83 9.33 5.17
N ILE A 121 17.44 8.12 4.74
CA ILE A 121 16.92 7.81 3.41
C ILE A 121 15.44 7.41 3.50
N ARG A 122 14.65 7.78 2.49
CA ARG A 122 13.24 7.37 2.42
C ARG A 122 13.11 5.91 2.01
N TYR A 123 12.88 5.04 2.97
CA TYR A 123 12.55 3.63 2.73
C TYR A 123 11.05 3.44 2.47
N GLU A 124 10.70 2.49 1.61
CA GLU A 124 9.32 2.10 1.38
C GLU A 124 9.02 0.75 2.02
N PHE A 125 8.16 0.76 3.04
CA PHE A 125 7.69 -0.45 3.72
C PHE A 125 6.28 -0.76 3.25
N THR A 126 6.13 -1.80 2.44
CA THR A 126 4.90 -2.16 1.76
C THR A 126 4.11 -3.23 2.51
N THR A 127 2.83 -3.38 2.17
CA THR A 127 2.02 -4.52 2.61
C THR A 127 2.57 -5.86 2.10
N GLY A 128 3.31 -5.85 0.98
CA GLY A 128 4.00 -7.03 0.46
C GLY A 128 5.07 -7.54 1.42
N ASP A 129 5.86 -6.63 2.00
CA ASP A 129 6.90 -6.98 2.98
C ASP A 129 6.29 -7.61 4.23
N LEU A 130 5.18 -7.03 4.73
CA LEU A 130 4.45 -7.58 5.86
C LEU A 130 3.92 -8.98 5.55
N LYS A 131 3.28 -9.18 4.39
CA LYS A 131 2.77 -10.48 3.96
C LYS A 131 3.88 -11.54 3.86
N CYS A 132 5.05 -11.15 3.35
CA CYS A 132 6.22 -12.03 3.32
C CYS A 132 6.64 -12.47 4.74
N CYS A 133 6.74 -11.53 5.69
CA CYS A 133 7.07 -11.83 7.08
C CYS A 133 6.04 -12.76 7.75
N ILE A 134 4.75 -12.58 7.46
CA ILE A 134 3.67 -13.41 8.00
C ILE A 134 3.75 -14.83 7.43
N LEU A 135 3.95 -14.98 6.12
CA LEU A 135 4.16 -16.29 5.50
C LEU A 135 5.39 -17.01 6.10
N GLN A 136 6.47 -16.29 6.40
CA GLN A 136 7.62 -16.86 7.10
C GLN A 136 7.23 -17.32 8.51
N LEU A 137 6.50 -16.50 9.28
CA LEU A 137 5.98 -16.91 10.59
C LEU A 137 5.18 -18.22 10.52
N GLU A 138 4.22 -18.32 9.59
CA GLU A 138 3.41 -19.52 9.38
C GLU A 138 4.30 -20.74 9.09
N ASN A 139 5.22 -20.61 8.14
CA ASN A 139 6.10 -21.70 7.72
C ASN A 139 7.04 -22.17 8.83
N PHE A 140 7.68 -21.25 9.56
CA PHE A 140 8.61 -21.61 10.63
C PHE A 140 7.88 -22.22 11.83
N LEU A 141 6.69 -21.70 12.18
CA LEU A 141 5.90 -22.28 13.27
C LEU A 141 5.31 -23.65 12.90
N ALA A 142 5.02 -23.92 11.63
CA ALA A 142 4.61 -25.24 11.16
C ALA A 142 5.77 -26.25 11.17
N ARG A 143 6.99 -25.81 10.81
CA ARG A 143 8.14 -26.69 10.57
C ARG A 143 8.87 -27.13 11.83
N TYR A 144 9.02 -26.25 12.82
CA TYR A 144 9.83 -26.51 14.01
C TYR A 144 8.94 -26.83 15.21
N GLU A 145 9.35 -27.74 16.09
CA GLU A 145 8.61 -28.07 17.31
C GLU A 145 8.61 -26.89 18.30
N GLU A 146 9.76 -26.25 18.46
CA GLU A 146 9.91 -25.02 19.24
C GLU A 146 9.90 -23.78 18.34
N VAL A 147 9.59 -22.62 18.92
CA VAL A 147 9.57 -21.34 18.19
C VAL A 147 11.01 -20.87 17.96
N PRO A 148 11.48 -20.74 16.69
CA PRO A 148 12.85 -20.34 16.40
C PRO A 148 13.00 -18.81 16.44
N TYR A 149 12.91 -18.22 17.63
CA TYR A 149 12.88 -16.76 17.83
C TYR A 149 14.06 -16.03 17.17
N GLU A 150 15.28 -16.54 17.33
CA GLU A 150 16.48 -15.91 16.78
C GLU A 150 16.42 -15.83 15.24
N VAL A 151 15.97 -16.92 14.61
CA VAL A 151 15.79 -16.99 13.15
C VAL A 151 14.70 -16.02 12.69
N LEU A 152 13.57 -15.97 13.39
CA LEU A 152 12.46 -15.07 13.06
C LEU A 152 12.86 -13.59 13.19
N VAL A 153 13.57 -13.23 14.27
CA VAL A 153 14.06 -11.86 14.48
C VAL A 153 15.05 -11.47 13.39
N ASN A 154 15.98 -12.36 13.03
CA ASN A 154 16.96 -12.10 11.98
C ASN A 154 16.29 -11.94 10.60
N LEU A 155 15.40 -12.87 10.24
CA LEU A 155 14.67 -12.84 8.97
C LEU A 155 13.79 -11.59 8.84
N ILE A 156 12.95 -11.31 9.84
CA ILE A 156 12.01 -10.20 9.77
C ILE A 156 12.76 -8.87 9.91
N GLY A 157 13.62 -8.75 10.93
CA GLY A 157 14.30 -7.51 11.28
C GLY A 157 15.44 -7.17 10.34
N HIS A 158 16.41 -8.07 10.16
CA HIS A 158 17.64 -7.76 9.43
C HIS A 158 17.53 -8.01 7.94
N ILE A 159 16.77 -9.01 7.51
CA ILE A 159 16.70 -9.40 6.09
C ILE A 159 15.54 -8.69 5.40
N ASN A 160 14.30 -8.90 5.85
CA ASN A 160 13.12 -8.38 5.16
C ASN A 160 13.01 -6.85 5.29
N TYR A 161 13.04 -6.33 6.52
CA TYR A 161 12.94 -4.87 6.74
C TYR A 161 14.30 -4.17 6.75
N GLY A 162 15.34 -4.84 7.24
CA GLY A 162 16.68 -4.28 7.39
C GLY A 162 17.56 -4.40 6.14
N GLY A 163 17.30 -5.34 5.23
CA GLY A 163 18.20 -5.65 4.12
C GLY A 163 18.33 -4.53 3.09
N GLY A 164 17.33 -3.64 3.04
CA GLY A 164 17.36 -2.43 2.21
C GLY A 164 17.83 -1.18 2.96
N ILE A 165 18.03 -1.24 4.28
CA ILE A 165 18.46 -0.09 5.08
C ILE A 165 19.98 0.00 5.03
N THR A 166 20.48 1.19 4.71
CA THR A 166 21.91 1.49 4.51
C THR A 166 22.40 2.59 5.45
N ASP A 167 21.55 2.99 6.40
CA ASP A 167 21.87 3.95 7.47
C ASP A 167 22.83 3.36 8.52
#